data_AF-A0A2V1D5Y0-F1
#
_entry.id   AF-A0A2V1D5Y0-F1
#
_cell.length_a   1.000
_cell.length_b   1.000
_cell.length_c   1.000
_cell.angle_alpha   90.00
_cell.angle_beta   90.00
_cell.angle_gamma   90.00
#
_symmetry.space_group_name_H-M   'P 1'
#
loop_
_entity.id
_entity.type
_entity.pdbx_description
1 polymer ?
#
loop_
_entity_poly.entity_id
_entity_poly.type
_entity_poly.pdbx_seq_one_letter_code
_entity_poly.pdbx_strand_id
1 'polypeptide(L)'
;MRSNIHPIISVAGRGIPFVESLLDKSKGDAVVDYRKGDETVVQGIKDALKGRKLEHAFDAVSEHGSSANIVKALDPQGRITLVLPWEEYKSIPPAINKTFTNVGESHKKDKGFAFMYFRLFGRGLAEGWFTPHPTEVIPGGLGGLEKGLKALQEGKASGVKKKEARGLVPGSVFPLATRHLALDLN
;
A
#
# COMPACT_ATOMS: atom_id res chain seq x y z
N MET A 1 13.49 1.26 6.72
CA MET A 1 13.26 1.73 5.33
C MET A 1 14.35 2.73 4.95
N ARG A 2 14.95 2.67 3.74
CA ARG A 2 16.10 3.54 3.36
C ARG A 2 15.75 5.02 3.16
N SER A 3 14.49 5.35 2.86
CA SER A 3 14.03 6.73 2.73
C SER A 3 14.09 7.51 4.05
N ASN A 4 14.13 6.80 5.21
CA ASN A 4 14.13 7.38 6.55
C ASN A 4 13.00 8.41 6.79
N ILE A 5 11.87 8.21 6.12
CA ILE A 5 10.66 9.02 6.28
C ILE A 5 9.91 8.51 7.51
N HIS A 6 9.70 9.40 8.47
CA HIS A 6 8.98 9.13 9.71
C HIS A 6 8.34 10.44 10.20
N PRO A 7 7.18 10.39 10.87
CA PRO A 7 6.40 9.19 11.20
C PRO A 7 5.61 8.63 10.00
N ILE A 8 5.47 7.31 9.94
CA ILE A 8 4.53 6.62 9.05
C ILE A 8 3.31 6.18 9.86
N ILE A 9 2.12 6.62 9.46
CA ILE A 9 0.86 6.14 10.03
C ILE A 9 0.23 5.17 9.00
N SER A 10 0.30 3.88 9.29
CA SER A 10 -0.28 2.85 8.44
C SER A 10 -1.67 2.45 8.93
N VAL A 11 -2.57 2.17 7.99
CA VAL A 11 -3.89 1.60 8.30
C VAL A 11 -3.92 0.19 7.73
N ALA A 12 -4.14 -0.80 8.60
CA ALA A 12 -4.04 -2.21 8.26
C ALA A 12 -5.09 -3.04 9.01
N GLY A 13 -5.31 -4.28 8.58
CA GLY A 13 -6.26 -5.19 9.22
C GLY A 13 -5.54 -6.42 9.74
N ARG A 14 -5.92 -7.60 9.27
CA ARG A 14 -5.24 -8.87 9.61
C ARG A 14 -3.72 -8.89 9.30
N GLY A 15 -3.24 -8.02 8.40
CA GLY A 15 -1.82 -7.87 8.06
C GLY A 15 -0.99 -7.05 9.04
N ILE A 16 -1.56 -6.54 10.14
CA ILE A 16 -0.85 -5.72 11.14
C ILE A 16 0.50 -6.32 11.57
N PRO A 17 0.62 -7.62 11.92
CA PRO A 17 1.92 -8.17 12.34
C PRO A 17 3.02 -8.01 11.30
N PHE A 18 2.69 -8.10 10.02
CA PHE A 18 3.64 -7.87 8.93
C PHE A 18 3.96 -6.37 8.79
N VAL A 19 2.96 -5.51 8.86
CA VAL A 19 3.15 -4.05 8.81
C VAL A 19 4.05 -3.58 9.95
N GLU A 20 3.85 -4.10 11.16
CA GLU A 20 4.69 -3.78 12.32
C GLU A 20 6.15 -4.15 12.13
N SER A 21 6.48 -5.20 11.36
CA SER A 21 7.87 -5.53 11.03
C SER A 21 8.55 -4.52 10.09
N LEU A 22 7.78 -3.64 9.44
CA LEU A 22 8.27 -2.61 8.52
C LEU A 22 8.39 -1.22 9.18
N LEU A 23 7.71 -1.02 10.31
CA LEU A 23 7.61 0.26 11.02
C LEU A 23 8.66 0.40 12.11
N ASP A 24 9.07 1.64 12.38
CA ASP A 24 9.93 2.00 13.49
C ASP A 24 9.16 2.84 14.52
N LYS A 25 8.59 2.17 15.52
CA LYS A 25 7.81 2.81 16.60
C LYS A 25 8.64 3.83 17.38
N SER A 26 9.96 3.67 17.44
CA SER A 26 10.84 4.62 18.14
C SER A 26 10.89 5.98 17.44
N LYS A 27 10.60 6.01 16.14
CA LYS A 27 10.50 7.24 15.32
C LYS A 27 9.07 7.76 15.19
N GLY A 28 8.15 7.21 15.97
CA GLY A 28 6.76 7.63 16.01
C GLY A 28 5.87 7.01 14.94
N ASP A 29 6.33 5.94 14.25
CA ASP A 29 5.47 5.17 13.36
C ASP A 29 4.35 4.49 14.13
N ALA A 30 3.18 4.39 13.51
CA ALA A 30 1.98 3.82 14.11
C ALA A 30 1.19 2.97 13.11
N VAL A 31 0.39 2.06 13.66
CA VAL A 31 -0.56 1.26 12.89
C VAL A 31 -1.96 1.35 13.49
N VAL A 32 -2.95 1.61 12.65
CA VAL A 32 -4.36 1.75 13.02
C VAL A 32 -5.15 0.60 12.38
N ASP A 33 -5.98 -0.08 13.20
CA ASP A 33 -6.76 -1.22 12.74
C ASP A 33 -8.10 -0.80 12.12
N TYR A 34 -8.23 -0.89 10.79
CA TYR A 34 -9.48 -0.48 10.12
C TYR A 34 -10.70 -1.33 10.48
N ARG A 35 -10.49 -2.54 11.03
CA ARG A 35 -11.59 -3.44 11.40
C ARG A 35 -12.37 -2.93 12.62
N LYS A 36 -11.84 -1.91 13.32
CA LYS A 36 -12.48 -1.25 14.46
C LYS A 36 -13.47 -0.15 14.05
N GLY A 37 -13.72 0.01 12.75
CA GLY A 37 -14.68 0.98 12.22
C GLY A 37 -14.07 2.34 11.87
N ASP A 38 -14.79 3.09 11.04
CA ASP A 38 -14.32 4.33 10.41
C ASP A 38 -13.95 5.43 11.42
N GLU A 39 -14.77 5.62 12.46
CA GLU A 39 -14.50 6.62 13.50
C GLU A 39 -13.21 6.31 14.25
N THR A 40 -13.01 5.04 14.60
CA THR A 40 -11.77 4.57 15.23
C THR A 40 -10.56 4.78 14.33
N VAL A 41 -10.72 4.63 13.01
CA VAL A 41 -9.64 4.92 12.05
C VAL A 41 -9.27 6.40 12.07
N VAL A 42 -10.27 7.28 11.94
CA VAL A 42 -10.04 8.73 11.94
C VAL A 42 -9.40 9.18 13.25
N GLN A 43 -9.91 8.71 14.38
CA GLN A 43 -9.36 9.06 15.69
C GLN A 43 -7.96 8.49 15.88
N GLY A 44 -7.72 7.24 15.50
CA GLY A 44 -6.39 6.61 15.60
C GLY A 44 -5.33 7.32 14.77
N ILE A 45 -5.70 7.84 13.58
CA ILE A 45 -4.80 8.68 12.77
C ILE A 45 -4.50 9.98 13.54
N LYS A 46 -5.53 10.67 14.05
CA LYS A 46 -5.38 11.93 14.80
C LYS A 46 -4.53 11.77 16.07
N ASP A 47 -4.71 10.68 16.79
CA ASP A 47 -3.94 10.37 18.00
C ASP A 47 -2.46 10.14 17.67
N ALA A 48 -2.19 9.40 16.58
CA ALA A 48 -0.82 9.14 16.13
C ALA A 48 -0.08 10.40 15.65
N LEU A 49 -0.81 11.42 15.18
CA LEU A 49 -0.22 12.71 14.78
C LEU A 49 0.38 13.47 15.97
N LYS A 50 -0.13 13.27 17.19
CA LYS A 50 0.31 14.00 18.40
C LYS A 50 0.30 15.53 18.21
N GLY A 51 -0.77 16.04 17.58
CA GLY A 51 -0.94 17.48 17.30
C GLY A 51 -0.25 17.99 16.04
N ARG A 52 0.48 17.15 15.29
CA ARG A 52 1.00 17.49 13.96
C ARG A 52 -0.10 17.48 12.91
N LYS A 53 0.17 18.14 11.78
CA LYS A 53 -0.72 18.15 10.60
C LYS A 53 -0.50 16.90 9.77
N LEU A 54 -1.55 16.43 9.10
CA LEU A 54 -1.45 15.39 8.08
C LEU A 54 -1.35 16.00 6.69
N GLU A 55 -0.14 16.13 6.16
CA GLU A 55 0.09 16.86 4.90
C GLU A 55 0.06 15.96 3.67
N HIS A 56 0.38 14.67 3.82
CA HIS A 56 0.44 13.72 2.71
C HIS A 56 -0.32 12.42 2.99
N ALA A 57 -0.91 11.86 1.94
CA ALA A 57 -1.65 10.62 2.03
C ALA A 57 -1.50 9.78 0.76
N PHE A 58 -1.20 8.48 0.93
CA PHE A 58 -1.30 7.50 -0.14
C PHE A 58 -2.40 6.49 0.17
N ASP A 59 -3.50 6.59 -0.58
CA ASP A 59 -4.64 5.69 -0.47
C ASP A 59 -4.47 4.46 -1.38
N ALA A 60 -3.83 3.44 -0.83
CA ALA A 60 -3.60 2.16 -1.48
C ALA A 60 -4.84 1.22 -1.48
N VAL A 61 -6.01 1.70 -1.05
CA VAL A 61 -7.28 0.95 -1.07
C VAL A 61 -8.24 1.61 -2.05
N SER A 62 -8.43 2.93 -1.93
CA SER A 62 -9.33 3.74 -2.75
C SER A 62 -10.78 3.23 -2.77
N GLU A 63 -11.21 2.44 -1.78
CA GLU A 63 -12.53 1.79 -1.72
C GLU A 63 -13.03 1.78 -0.28
N HIS A 64 -14.31 1.43 -0.08
CA HIS A 64 -14.90 1.21 1.24
C HIS A 64 -14.70 2.39 2.22
N GLY A 65 -14.80 3.62 1.72
CA GLY A 65 -14.67 4.83 2.55
C GLY A 65 -13.23 5.19 2.95
N SER A 66 -12.20 4.51 2.43
CA SER A 66 -10.79 4.79 2.77
C SER A 66 -10.43 6.27 2.61
N SER A 67 -10.74 6.86 1.45
CA SER A 67 -10.43 8.26 1.16
C SER A 67 -11.24 9.21 2.04
N ALA A 68 -12.50 8.84 2.36
CA ALA A 68 -13.36 9.63 3.24
C ALA A 68 -12.86 9.66 4.69
N ASN A 69 -12.22 8.58 5.16
CA ASN A 69 -11.59 8.55 6.47
C ASN A 69 -10.29 9.36 6.49
N ILE A 70 -9.46 9.22 5.45
CA ILE A 70 -8.20 9.96 5.32
C ILE A 70 -8.45 11.48 5.35
N VAL A 71 -9.40 11.99 4.55
CA VAL A 71 -9.64 13.44 4.45
C VAL A 71 -10.17 14.08 5.73
N LYS A 72 -10.77 13.30 6.65
CA LYS A 72 -11.21 13.79 7.97
C LYS A 72 -10.04 14.06 8.92
N ALA A 73 -8.85 13.54 8.61
CA ALA A 73 -7.62 13.77 9.36
C ALA A 73 -6.58 14.58 8.58
N LEU A 74 -6.69 14.64 7.24
CA LEU A 74 -5.79 15.39 6.35
C LEU A 74 -5.91 16.90 6.59
N ASP A 75 -4.79 17.61 6.49
CA ASP A 75 -4.77 19.06 6.45
C ASP A 75 -5.64 19.55 5.26
N PRO A 76 -6.42 20.63 5.43
CA PRO A 76 -7.28 21.15 4.36
C PRO A 76 -6.55 21.51 3.06
N GLN A 77 -5.25 21.76 3.11
CA GLN A 77 -4.37 22.01 1.95
C GLN A 77 -3.43 20.84 1.64
N GLY A 78 -3.66 19.69 2.28
CA GLY A 78 -2.86 18.48 2.11
C GLY A 78 -2.97 17.85 0.73
N ARG A 79 -2.18 16.80 0.52
CA ARG A 79 -2.09 16.07 -0.74
C ARG A 79 -2.47 14.62 -0.54
N ILE A 80 -3.33 14.11 -1.42
CA ILE A 80 -3.70 12.71 -1.47
C ILE A 80 -3.44 12.14 -2.87
N THR A 81 -2.85 10.96 -2.93
CA THR A 81 -2.76 10.19 -4.17
C THR A 81 -3.43 8.84 -4.02
N LEU A 82 -4.18 8.44 -5.06
CA LEU A 82 -5.08 7.28 -5.05
C LEU A 82 -4.67 6.29 -6.15
N VAL A 83 -4.95 5.01 -5.93
CA VAL A 83 -4.60 3.93 -6.88
C VAL A 83 -5.73 3.55 -7.83
N LEU A 84 -6.98 3.93 -7.53
CA LEU A 84 -8.13 3.68 -8.42
C LEU A 84 -8.76 4.99 -8.93
N PRO A 85 -9.26 5.04 -10.17
CA PRO A 85 -9.96 6.20 -10.70
C PRO A 85 -11.48 6.04 -10.53
N TRP A 86 -12.03 6.45 -9.38
CA TRP A 86 -13.48 6.53 -9.18
C TRP A 86 -14.04 7.86 -9.65
N GLU A 87 -15.21 7.84 -10.29
CA GLU A 87 -15.79 9.00 -10.99
C GLU A 87 -16.07 10.17 -10.04
N GLU A 88 -16.48 9.91 -8.80
CA GLU A 88 -17.07 10.99 -8.01
C GLU A 88 -16.24 11.50 -6.84
N TYR A 89 -15.39 10.69 -6.18
CA TYR A 89 -14.60 11.07 -4.98
C TYR A 89 -15.21 12.22 -4.15
N LYS A 90 -16.53 12.19 -3.92
CA LYS A 90 -17.31 13.33 -3.40
C LYS A 90 -16.86 13.73 -2.00
N SER A 91 -16.22 12.78 -1.31
CA SER A 91 -15.64 12.96 0.01
C SER A 91 -14.34 13.76 0.02
N ILE A 92 -13.71 14.06 -1.13
CA ILE A 92 -12.45 14.81 -1.18
C ILE A 92 -12.74 16.28 -1.53
N PRO A 93 -12.61 17.21 -0.56
CA PRO A 93 -12.76 18.63 -0.80
C PRO A 93 -11.91 19.16 -1.97
N PRO A 94 -12.40 20.11 -2.77
CA PRO A 94 -11.65 20.68 -3.90
C PRO A 94 -10.32 21.34 -3.52
N ALA A 95 -10.17 21.81 -2.27
CA ALA A 95 -8.95 22.43 -1.78
C ALA A 95 -7.80 21.43 -1.57
N ILE A 96 -8.10 20.14 -1.40
CA ILE A 96 -7.08 19.09 -1.26
C ILE A 96 -6.50 18.77 -2.63
N ASN A 97 -5.18 18.73 -2.72
CA ASN A 97 -4.50 18.34 -3.96
C ASN A 97 -4.65 16.82 -4.15
N LYS A 98 -5.48 16.44 -5.12
CA LYS A 98 -5.77 15.05 -5.48
C LYS A 98 -5.01 14.65 -6.73
N THR A 99 -4.28 13.54 -6.67
CA THR A 99 -3.61 12.93 -7.82
C THR A 99 -3.92 11.43 -7.93
N PHE A 100 -3.59 10.84 -9.08
CA PHE A 100 -3.74 9.40 -9.32
C PHE A 100 -2.38 8.76 -9.59
N THR A 101 -2.02 7.79 -8.75
CA THR A 101 -0.84 6.94 -8.98
C THR A 101 -1.22 5.80 -9.90
N ASN A 102 -1.04 6.00 -11.21
CA ASN A 102 -1.46 5.06 -12.24
C ASN A 102 -0.26 4.39 -12.90
N VAL A 103 -0.14 3.07 -12.74
CA VAL A 103 0.94 2.29 -13.38
C VAL A 103 0.87 2.37 -14.91
N GLY A 104 -0.30 2.61 -15.52
CA GLY A 104 -0.44 2.75 -16.97
C GLY A 104 0.40 3.88 -17.58
N GLU A 105 0.79 4.90 -16.80
CA GLU A 105 1.65 5.98 -17.27
C GLU A 105 3.09 5.52 -17.55
N SER A 106 3.53 4.38 -17.02
CA SER A 106 4.81 3.76 -17.36
C SER A 106 4.90 3.35 -18.84
N HIS A 107 3.75 3.22 -19.51
CA HIS A 107 3.66 2.94 -20.95
C HIS A 107 3.46 4.20 -21.79
N LYS A 108 3.39 5.38 -21.16
CA LYS A 108 3.11 6.67 -21.81
C LYS A 108 4.19 7.70 -21.49
N LYS A 109 3.88 8.74 -20.73
CA LYS A 109 4.77 9.88 -20.45
C LYS A 109 5.83 9.56 -19.40
N ASP A 110 5.57 8.61 -18.49
CA ASP A 110 6.46 8.28 -17.37
C ASP A 110 7.38 7.09 -17.66
N LYS A 111 7.62 6.77 -18.94
CA LYS A 111 8.52 5.67 -19.36
C LYS A 111 9.92 5.79 -18.77
N GLY A 112 10.51 6.98 -18.80
CA GLY A 112 11.86 7.23 -18.27
C GLY A 112 11.92 7.07 -16.74
N PHE A 113 10.90 7.58 -16.04
CA PHE A 113 10.76 7.40 -14.60
C PHE A 113 10.63 5.92 -14.22
N ALA A 114 9.75 5.19 -14.91
CA ALA A 114 9.56 3.76 -14.72
C ALA A 114 10.87 2.98 -14.96
N PHE A 115 11.59 3.29 -16.05
CA PHE A 115 12.87 2.65 -16.38
C PHE A 115 13.89 2.74 -15.24
N MET A 116 14.00 3.91 -14.60
CA MET A 116 14.89 4.11 -13.46
C MET A 116 14.42 3.34 -12.22
N TYR A 117 13.11 3.40 -11.92
CA TYR A 117 12.52 2.70 -10.78
C TYR A 117 12.68 1.18 -10.88
N PHE A 118 12.43 0.58 -12.04
CA PHE A 118 12.62 -0.86 -12.25
C PHE A 118 14.07 -1.29 -12.00
N ARG A 119 15.06 -0.47 -12.39
CA ARG A 119 16.48 -0.74 -12.14
C ARG A 119 16.85 -0.62 -10.68
N LEU A 120 16.36 0.43 -10.02
CA LEU A 120 16.58 0.63 -8.59
C LEU A 120 16.03 -0.56 -7.78
N PHE A 121 14.80 -0.98 -8.04
CA PHE A 121 14.21 -2.12 -7.33
C PHE A 121 14.84 -3.45 -7.74
N GLY A 122 15.21 -3.64 -9.01
CA GLY A 122 15.96 -4.82 -9.44
C GLY A 122 17.29 -4.96 -8.70
N ARG A 123 18.03 -3.85 -8.57
CA ARG A 123 19.23 -3.79 -7.74
C ARG A 123 18.92 -4.07 -6.26
N GLY A 124 17.82 -3.52 -5.73
CA GLY A 124 17.42 -3.78 -4.35
C GLY A 124 17.06 -5.21 -4.03
N LEU A 125 16.45 -5.92 -4.98
CA LEU A 125 16.21 -7.36 -4.89
C LEU A 125 17.53 -8.14 -4.90
N ALA A 126 18.45 -7.78 -5.79
CA ALA A 126 19.75 -8.44 -5.90
C ALA A 126 20.64 -8.23 -4.67
N GLU A 127 20.62 -7.03 -4.08
CA GLU A 127 21.38 -6.68 -2.87
C GLU A 127 20.65 -7.04 -1.57
N GLY A 128 19.40 -7.51 -1.65
CA GLY A 128 18.61 -7.94 -0.49
C GLY A 128 18.04 -6.82 0.40
N TRP A 129 18.25 -5.54 0.08
CA TRP A 129 17.66 -4.43 0.85
C TRP A 129 16.20 -4.15 0.49
N PHE A 130 15.71 -4.70 -0.62
CA PHE A 130 14.30 -4.72 -0.99
C PHE A 130 13.87 -6.16 -1.17
N THR A 131 12.84 -6.59 -0.43
CA THR A 131 12.34 -7.97 -0.47
C THR A 131 10.92 -8.00 -1.03
N PRO A 132 10.53 -9.07 -1.75
CA PRO A 132 9.14 -9.23 -2.15
C PRO A 132 8.24 -9.36 -0.91
N HIS A 133 6.97 -9.01 -1.06
CA HIS A 133 5.96 -9.31 -0.05
C HIS A 133 5.88 -10.83 0.19
N PRO A 134 5.55 -11.30 1.42
CA PRO A 134 5.44 -12.73 1.71
C PRO A 134 4.52 -13.44 0.72
N THR A 135 4.90 -14.64 0.29
CA THR A 135 4.17 -15.39 -0.73
C THR A 135 3.77 -16.78 -0.26
N GLU A 136 2.56 -17.18 -0.62
CA GLU A 136 2.07 -18.56 -0.50
C GLU A 136 2.15 -19.23 -1.86
N VAL A 137 2.83 -20.37 -1.94
CA VAL A 137 2.97 -21.15 -3.18
C VAL A 137 1.81 -22.14 -3.27
N ILE A 138 1.02 -22.04 -4.33
CA ILE A 138 -0.09 -22.95 -4.62
C ILE A 138 0.44 -24.10 -5.48
N PRO A 139 0.30 -25.37 -5.02
CA PRO A 139 0.74 -26.53 -5.79
C PRO A 139 -0.14 -26.75 -7.03
N GLY A 140 0.39 -27.46 -8.02
CA GLY A 140 -0.35 -27.89 -9.21
C GLY A 140 -0.10 -27.09 -10.49
N GLY A 141 0.95 -26.25 -10.54
CA GLY A 141 1.25 -25.43 -11.72
C GLY A 141 0.02 -24.62 -12.14
N LEU A 142 -0.21 -24.46 -13.45
CA LEU A 142 -1.29 -23.63 -13.98
C LEU A 142 -2.67 -24.05 -13.45
N GLY A 143 -2.85 -25.32 -13.10
CA GLY A 143 -4.08 -25.83 -12.48
C GLY A 143 -4.37 -25.24 -11.08
N GLY A 144 -3.36 -24.71 -10.38
CA GLY A 144 -3.51 -24.02 -9.11
C GLY A 144 -4.05 -22.58 -9.23
N LEU A 145 -4.08 -22.02 -10.45
CA LEU A 145 -4.45 -20.62 -10.67
C LEU A 145 -5.89 -20.33 -10.24
N GLU A 146 -6.85 -21.18 -10.62
CA GLU A 146 -8.26 -21.00 -10.26
C GLU A 146 -8.44 -20.94 -8.74
N LYS A 147 -7.82 -21.88 -8.01
CA LYS A 147 -7.84 -21.90 -6.53
C LYS A 147 -7.26 -20.61 -5.94
N GLY A 148 -6.15 -20.13 -6.51
CA GLY A 148 -5.52 -18.88 -6.09
C GLY A 148 -6.41 -17.67 -6.31
N LEU A 149 -6.99 -17.54 -7.49
CA LEU A 149 -7.87 -16.44 -7.87
C LEU A 149 -9.17 -16.43 -7.07
N LYS A 150 -9.84 -17.58 -6.89
CA LYS A 150 -11.04 -17.69 -6.03
C LYS A 150 -10.74 -17.26 -4.61
N ALA A 151 -9.62 -17.69 -4.05
CA ALA A 151 -9.27 -17.30 -2.69
C ALA A 151 -8.89 -15.81 -2.56
N LEU A 152 -8.41 -15.17 -3.63
CA LEU A 152 -8.23 -13.71 -3.67
C LEU A 152 -9.58 -12.99 -3.73
N GLN A 153 -10.49 -13.46 -4.59
CA GLN A 153 -11.85 -12.94 -4.73
C GLN A 153 -12.64 -13.03 -3.43
N GLU A 154 -12.50 -14.13 -2.69
CA GLU A 154 -13.14 -14.36 -1.39
C GLU A 154 -12.45 -13.62 -0.22
N GLY A 155 -11.38 -12.84 -0.47
CA GLY A 155 -10.66 -12.09 0.56
C GLY A 155 -9.88 -12.96 1.56
N LYS A 156 -9.60 -14.22 1.20
CA LYS A 156 -8.87 -15.19 2.04
C LYS A 156 -7.34 -15.03 1.97
N ALA A 157 -6.83 -14.16 1.09
CA ALA A 157 -5.42 -13.76 1.13
C ALA A 157 -5.26 -12.56 2.07
N SER A 158 -4.51 -12.72 3.16
CA SER A 158 -4.23 -11.61 4.07
C SER A 158 -2.76 -11.59 4.45
N GLY A 159 -2.07 -10.49 4.14
CA GLY A 159 -0.63 -10.35 4.38
C GLY A 159 0.25 -11.27 3.53
N VAL A 160 -0.32 -11.99 2.56
CA VAL A 160 0.39 -12.91 1.68
C VAL A 160 -0.05 -12.75 0.23
N LYS A 161 0.89 -12.87 -0.70
CA LYS A 161 0.65 -12.93 -2.14
C LYS A 161 0.58 -14.39 -2.58
N LYS A 162 -0.50 -14.77 -3.26
CA LYS A 162 -0.63 -16.11 -3.85
C LYS A 162 0.16 -16.20 -5.15
N LYS A 163 1.04 -17.20 -5.26
CA LYS A 163 1.81 -17.51 -6.46
C LYS A 163 1.62 -18.97 -6.85
N GLU A 164 1.58 -19.19 -8.16
CA GLU A 164 1.57 -20.53 -8.71
C GLU A 164 2.98 -21.12 -8.72
N ALA A 165 3.13 -22.40 -8.38
CA ALA A 165 4.38 -23.13 -8.58
C ALA A 165 4.56 -23.45 -10.08
N ARG A 166 5.13 -22.53 -10.86
CA ARG A 166 5.71 -22.92 -12.16
C ARG A 166 6.98 -23.71 -11.90
N GLY A 167 7.13 -24.87 -12.54
CA GLY A 167 8.40 -25.58 -12.59
C GLY A 167 9.46 -24.65 -13.20
N LEU A 168 10.20 -23.95 -12.36
CA LEU A 168 11.25 -23.03 -12.75
C LEU A 168 12.45 -23.26 -11.83
N VAL A 169 13.59 -23.37 -12.51
CA VAL A 169 14.96 -23.40 -12.00
C VAL A 169 15.12 -22.39 -10.85
N PRO A 170 15.88 -22.70 -9.78
CA PRO A 170 16.03 -21.80 -8.63
C PRO A 170 16.45 -20.40 -9.06
N GLY A 171 15.65 -19.36 -8.77
CA GLY A 171 16.07 -17.96 -8.91
C GLY A 171 15.14 -16.98 -9.63
N SER A 172 13.98 -17.38 -10.15
CA SER A 172 13.08 -16.45 -10.88
C SER A 172 11.78 -16.17 -10.11
N VAL A 173 11.71 -15.00 -9.45
CA VAL A 173 10.53 -14.54 -8.72
C VAL A 173 10.04 -13.22 -9.33
N PHE A 174 8.93 -13.24 -10.08
CA PHE A 174 8.23 -12.03 -10.50
C PHE A 174 7.27 -11.53 -9.39
N PRO A 175 7.33 -10.26 -8.95
CA PRO A 175 6.36 -9.67 -8.03
C PRO A 175 5.32 -8.81 -8.78
N LEU A 176 4.02 -9.13 -8.61
CA LEU A 176 2.92 -8.18 -8.83
C LEU A 176 2.44 -7.66 -7.47
N ALA A 177 2.50 -6.34 -7.22
CA ALA A 177 1.91 -5.63 -6.07
C ALA A 177 0.37 -5.44 -6.27
N THR A 178 -0.52 -5.06 -5.33
CA THR A 178 -0.42 -4.35 -4.04
C THR A 178 -1.72 -4.58 -3.20
N ARG A 179 -1.62 -4.58 -1.86
CA ARG A 179 -2.54 -3.95 -0.87
C ARG A 179 -1.64 -3.52 0.30
N HIS A 180 -1.99 -2.42 1.00
CA HIS A 180 -1.49 -1.85 2.28
C HIS A 180 -1.18 -0.33 2.16
N LEU A 181 -1.78 0.44 3.09
CA LEU A 181 -1.81 1.91 3.17
C LEU A 181 -0.54 2.44 3.88
N ALA A 182 0.04 3.54 3.38
CA ALA A 182 1.04 4.32 4.11
C ALA A 182 0.68 5.81 3.96
N LEU A 183 0.40 6.49 5.05
CA LEU A 183 0.23 7.95 5.05
C LEU A 183 1.58 8.59 5.42
N ASP A 184 1.97 9.60 4.65
CA ASP A 184 3.26 10.30 4.73
C ASP A 184 3.06 11.67 5.39
N LEU A 185 4.05 12.14 6.13
CA LEU A 185 4.01 13.35 6.94
C LEU A 185 5.34 14.08 6.75
N ASN A 186 5.36 14.99 5.78
CA ASN A 186 6.42 15.99 5.62
C ASN A 186 5.85 17.37 5.88
#